data_AF-A0A556PDN3-F1
#
_entry.id   AF-A0A556PDN3-F1
#
_cell.length_a   1.000
_cell.length_b   1.000
_cell.length_c   1.000
_cell.angle_alpha   90.00
_cell.angle_beta   90.00
_cell.angle_gamma   90.00
#
_symmetry.space_group_name_H-M   'P 1'
#
loop_
_entity.id
_entity.type
_entity.pdbx_description
1 polymer ?
#
loop_
_entity_poly.entity_id
_entity_poly.type
_entity_poly.pdbx_seq_one_letter_code
_entity_poly.pdbx_strand_id
1 'polypeptide(L)'
;MSTDYPQYYPPQQLCVNIQIPIPDDSVMISKVELQELKQAQLKGVYWTMKDLESRINRKNEWIKENILYPSKFRKLLDVNNGGFVYYPKTKGQSWSFHAGKMADFLDSNFQNIFAEVNNVA
;
A
#
# COMPACT_ATOMS: atom_id res chain seq x y z
N MET A 1 -73.54 5.93 7.88
CA MET A 1 -72.12 5.59 8.11
C MET A 1 -71.34 6.08 6.91
N SER A 2 -70.70 7.24 7.02
CA SER A 2 -69.84 7.77 5.95
C SER A 2 -68.42 7.27 6.20
N THR A 3 -67.89 6.50 5.27
CA THR A 3 -66.51 6.02 5.30
C THR A 3 -65.61 7.11 4.75
N ASP A 4 -65.00 7.87 5.66
CA ASP A 4 -63.97 8.85 5.33
C ASP A 4 -62.66 8.10 5.07
N TYR A 5 -62.32 7.88 3.80
CA TYR A 5 -61.05 7.27 3.40
C TYR A 5 -59.97 8.35 3.33
N PRO A 6 -58.85 8.23 4.06
CA PRO A 6 -57.78 9.22 4.00
C PRO A 6 -57.17 9.25 2.61
N GLN A 7 -57.22 10.42 1.95
CA GLN A 7 -56.54 10.67 0.68
C GLN A 7 -55.03 10.58 0.89
N TYR A 8 -54.40 9.60 0.24
CA TYR A 8 -52.94 9.48 0.24
C TYR A 8 -52.35 10.40 -0.82
N TYR A 9 -51.75 11.51 -0.39
CA TYR A 9 -51.02 12.39 -1.29
C TYR A 9 -49.66 11.77 -1.62
N PRO A 10 -49.27 11.69 -2.91
CA PRO A 10 -47.96 11.19 -3.28
C PRO A 10 -46.86 12.08 -2.70
N PRO A 11 -45.72 11.50 -2.31
CA PRO A 11 -44.59 12.28 -1.80
C PRO A 11 -44.10 13.26 -2.88
N GLN A 12 -43.95 14.52 -2.48
CA GLN A 12 -43.49 15.59 -3.35
C GLN A 12 -41.98 15.41 -3.57
N GLN A 13 -41.57 15.24 -4.82
CA GLN A 13 -40.14 15.19 -5.19
C GLN A 13 -39.71 16.56 -5.70
N LEU A 14 -38.81 17.20 -4.98
CA LEU A 14 -38.24 18.50 -5.33
C LEU A 14 -36.87 18.28 -5.99
N CYS A 15 -36.75 18.60 -7.28
CA CYS A 15 -35.46 18.67 -7.97
C CYS A 15 -34.90 20.08 -7.84
N VAL A 16 -33.86 20.26 -7.03
CA VAL A 16 -33.17 21.55 -6.86
C VAL A 16 -31.83 21.50 -7.58
N ASN A 17 -31.59 22.49 -8.46
CA ASN A 17 -30.27 22.72 -9.02
C ASN A 17 -29.52 23.70 -8.12
N ILE A 18 -28.53 23.20 -7.38
CA ILE A 18 -27.69 24.00 -6.48
C ILE A 18 -26.33 24.18 -7.13
N GLN A 19 -25.87 25.43 -7.22
CA GLN A 19 -24.50 25.74 -7.65
C GLN A 19 -23.60 25.84 -6.42
N ILE A 20 -22.71 24.86 -6.25
CA ILE A 20 -21.70 24.86 -5.19
C ILE A 20 -20.38 25.29 -5.83
N PRO A 21 -19.87 26.50 -5.52
CA PRO A 21 -18.58 26.94 -6.04
C PRO A 21 -17.46 26.07 -5.48
N ILE A 22 -16.44 25.81 -6.29
CA ILE A 22 -15.21 25.16 -5.83
C ILE A 22 -14.41 26.21 -5.05
N PRO A 23 -13.93 25.91 -3.83
CA PRO A 23 -13.06 26.80 -3.07
C PRO A 23 -11.79 27.17 -3.85
N ASP A 24 -11.24 28.36 -3.60
CA ASP A 24 -10.08 28.89 -4.33
C ASP A 24 -8.81 28.03 -4.21
N ASP A 25 -8.71 27.20 -3.17
CA ASP A 25 -7.60 26.28 -2.89
C ASP A 25 -7.86 24.84 -3.37
N SER A 26 -8.98 24.61 -4.05
CA SER A 26 -9.48 23.29 -4.39
C SER A 26 -9.61 23.12 -5.90
N VAL A 27 -9.34 21.91 -6.40
CA VAL A 27 -9.52 21.55 -7.82
C VAL A 27 -10.36 20.28 -7.93
N MET A 28 -11.30 20.26 -8.87
CA MET A 28 -12.10 19.07 -9.15
C MET A 28 -11.31 18.12 -10.05
N ILE A 29 -11.07 16.91 -9.58
CA ILE A 29 -10.40 15.84 -10.34
C ILE A 29 -11.22 14.55 -10.29
N SER A 30 -11.03 13.68 -11.28
CA SER A 30 -11.70 12.38 -11.28
C SER A 30 -11.15 11.44 -10.20
N LYS A 31 -11.95 10.48 -9.73
CA LYS A 31 -11.48 9.48 -8.74
C LYS A 31 -10.30 8.66 -9.28
N VAL A 32 -10.31 8.32 -10.57
CA VAL A 32 -9.24 7.55 -11.23
C VAL A 32 -7.95 8.36 -11.24
N GLU A 33 -8.02 9.63 -11.64
CA GLU A 33 -6.88 10.54 -11.66
C GLU A 33 -6.33 10.83 -10.25
N LEU A 34 -7.20 11.01 -9.24
CA LEU A 34 -6.76 11.13 -7.84
C LEU A 34 -5.99 9.88 -7.39
N GLN A 35 -6.46 8.70 -7.77
CA GLN A 35 -5.79 7.45 -7.43
C GLN A 35 -4.45 7.30 -8.16
N GLU A 36 -4.38 7.68 -9.43
CA GLU A 36 -3.13 7.70 -10.20
C GLU A 36 -2.12 8.72 -9.67
N LEU A 37 -2.56 9.92 -9.27
CA LEU A 37 -1.72 10.94 -8.64
C LEU A 37 -1.18 10.46 -7.28
N LYS A 38 -2.00 9.79 -6.48
CA LYS A 38 -1.56 9.15 -5.22
C LYS A 38 -0.55 8.02 -5.49
N GLN A 39 -0.80 7.20 -6.50
CA GLN A 39 0.14 6.15 -6.90
C GLN A 39 1.44 6.73 -7.48
N ALA A 40 1.37 7.85 -8.20
CA ALA A 40 2.53 8.54 -8.76
C ALA A 40 3.41 9.18 -7.68
N GLN A 41 2.84 9.72 -6.61
CA GLN A 41 3.61 10.15 -5.43
C GLN A 41 4.33 8.99 -4.73
N LEU A 42 3.82 7.76 -4.85
CA LEU A 42 4.44 6.55 -4.32
C LEU A 42 5.46 5.91 -5.29
N LYS A 43 5.47 6.32 -6.57
CA LYS A 43 6.45 5.86 -7.57
C LYS A 43 7.77 6.59 -7.36
N GLY A 44 8.84 5.82 -7.13
CA GLY A 44 10.20 6.35 -6.96
C GLY A 44 10.62 6.56 -5.50
N VAL A 45 9.79 6.20 -4.51
CA VAL A 45 10.24 6.12 -3.12
C VAL A 45 11.04 4.83 -2.94
N TYR A 46 12.32 4.98 -2.63
CA TYR A 46 13.20 3.88 -2.31
C TYR A 46 13.46 3.85 -0.82
N TRP A 47 13.38 2.66 -0.24
CA TRP A 47 13.83 2.42 1.12
C TRP A 47 15.30 2.03 1.12
N THR A 48 15.97 2.40 2.20
CA THR A 48 17.28 1.93 2.60
C THR A 48 17.13 0.76 3.57
N MET A 49 18.26 0.14 3.95
CA MET A 49 18.25 -0.89 4.98
C MET A 49 17.71 -0.36 6.32
N LYS A 50 18.00 0.89 6.68
CA LYS A 50 17.52 1.51 7.92
C LYS A 50 16.00 1.68 7.95
N ASP A 51 15.41 2.04 6.82
CA ASP A 51 13.95 2.16 6.71
C ASP A 51 13.28 0.80 6.91
N LEU A 52 13.89 -0.25 6.39
CA LEU A 52 13.43 -1.63 6.56
C LEU A 52 13.56 -2.10 8.02
N GLU A 53 14.66 -1.78 8.69
CA GLU A 53 14.83 -2.04 10.13
C GLU A 53 13.74 -1.36 10.96
N SER A 54 13.45 -0.09 10.68
CA SER A 54 12.43 0.67 11.41
C SER A 54 11.02 0.10 11.20
N ARG A 55 10.71 -0.42 10.01
CA ARG A 55 9.37 -0.94 9.68
C ARG A 55 9.14 -2.34 10.20
N ILE A 56 10.14 -3.20 10.12
CA ILE A 56 10.05 -4.60 10.58
C ILE A 56 10.32 -4.69 12.09
N ASN A 57 10.90 -3.64 12.68
CA ASN A 57 11.35 -3.60 14.07
C ASN A 57 12.32 -4.76 14.38
N ARG A 58 13.20 -5.06 13.42
CA ARG A 58 14.23 -6.11 13.51
C ARG A 58 15.54 -5.58 12.96
N LYS A 59 16.66 -6.10 13.47
CA LYS A 59 17.99 -5.69 13.02
C LYS A 59 18.29 -6.19 11.61
N ASN A 60 19.23 -5.51 10.95
CA ASN A 60 19.74 -5.81 9.61
C ASN A 60 20.09 -7.29 9.42
N GLU A 61 20.74 -7.91 10.41
CA GLU A 61 21.22 -9.28 10.35
C GLU A 61 20.04 -10.24 10.21
N TRP A 62 19.03 -10.07 11.07
CA TRP A 62 17.81 -10.86 11.04
C TRP A 62 17.04 -10.68 9.72
N ILE A 63 16.92 -9.44 9.22
CA ILE A 63 16.23 -9.15 7.95
C ILE A 63 16.95 -9.84 6.78
N LYS A 64 18.29 -9.82 6.79
CA LYS A 64 19.06 -10.53 5.76
C LYS A 64 18.79 -12.02 5.79
N GLU A 65 18.83 -12.64 6.96
CA GLU A 65 18.68 -14.08 7.12
C GLU A 65 17.26 -14.58 6.87
N ASN A 66 16.24 -13.82 7.24
CA ASN A 66 14.84 -14.26 7.21
C ASN A 66 14.05 -13.72 6.02
N ILE A 67 14.54 -12.68 5.34
CA ILE A 67 13.81 -12.01 4.26
C ILE A 67 14.65 -11.91 2.98
N LEU A 68 15.90 -11.43 3.06
CA LEU A 68 16.65 -11.07 1.85
C LEU A 68 17.48 -12.22 1.26
N TYR A 69 18.02 -13.12 2.07
CA TYR A 69 18.85 -14.24 1.64
C TYR A 69 18.16 -15.61 1.53
N PRO A 70 17.00 -15.88 2.18
CA PRO A 70 16.28 -17.12 1.91
C PRO A 70 16.07 -17.31 0.41
N SER A 71 16.48 -18.45 -0.11
CA SER A 71 16.47 -18.73 -1.56
C SER A 71 15.07 -18.59 -2.16
N LYS A 72 14.03 -18.88 -1.37
CA LYS A 72 12.61 -18.69 -1.71
C LYS A 72 12.28 -17.23 -2.01
N PHE A 73 12.76 -16.30 -1.18
CA PHE A 73 12.47 -14.88 -1.31
C PHE A 73 13.46 -14.17 -2.22
N ARG A 74 14.75 -14.47 -2.11
CA ARG A 74 15.81 -13.84 -2.91
C ARG A 74 15.53 -13.89 -4.41
N LYS A 75 15.00 -15.01 -4.93
CA LYS A 75 14.67 -15.14 -6.35
C LYS A 75 13.58 -14.15 -6.79
N LEU A 76 12.61 -13.85 -5.91
CA LEU A 76 11.52 -12.93 -6.16
C LEU A 76 11.93 -11.47 -5.91
N LEU A 77 12.80 -11.24 -4.94
CA LEU A 77 13.21 -9.91 -4.50
C LEU A 77 14.31 -9.30 -5.38
N ASP A 78 15.27 -10.10 -5.85
CA ASP A 78 16.45 -9.60 -6.58
C ASP A 78 16.07 -8.96 -7.92
N VAL A 79 16.48 -7.70 -8.12
CA VAL A 79 16.26 -6.95 -9.37
C VAL A 79 16.88 -7.63 -10.59
N ASN A 80 17.96 -8.41 -10.42
CA ASN A 80 18.56 -9.18 -11.52
C ASN A 80 17.63 -10.29 -12.03
N ASN A 81 16.64 -10.69 -11.23
CA ASN A 81 15.63 -11.69 -11.57
C ASN A 81 14.26 -11.05 -11.87
N GLY A 82 14.20 -9.73 -12.07
CA GLY A 82 12.93 -8.99 -12.27
C GLY A 82 12.22 -8.58 -10.98
N GLY A 83 12.89 -8.73 -9.83
CA GLY A 83 12.41 -8.28 -8.53
C GLY A 83 12.51 -6.77 -8.33
N PHE A 84 12.52 -6.34 -7.07
CA PHE A 84 12.40 -4.94 -6.67
C PHE A 84 13.37 -4.54 -5.53
N VAL A 85 14.39 -5.36 -5.32
CA VAL A 85 15.46 -5.17 -4.34
C VAL A 85 16.81 -5.19 -5.04
N TYR A 86 17.59 -4.15 -4.80
CA TYR A 86 18.98 -4.05 -5.23
C TYR A 86 19.91 -4.57 -4.14
N TYR A 87 20.66 -5.62 -4.47
CA TYR A 87 21.68 -6.22 -3.61
C TYR A 87 23.05 -5.62 -3.94
N PRO A 88 23.68 -4.88 -3.01
CA PRO A 88 24.99 -4.28 -3.24
C PRO A 88 26.06 -5.37 -3.38
N LYS A 89 26.88 -5.28 -4.44
CA LYS A 89 27.94 -6.26 -4.74
C LYS A 89 29.34 -5.72 -4.43
N THR A 90 29.49 -4.40 -4.38
CA THR A 90 30.78 -3.72 -4.21
C THR A 90 30.75 -2.78 -2.99
N LYS A 91 31.90 -2.60 -2.33
CA LYS A 91 32.06 -1.62 -1.25
C LYS A 91 31.74 -0.22 -1.79
N GLY A 92 30.71 0.42 -1.23
CA GLY A 92 30.22 1.74 -1.64
C GLY A 92 28.78 1.74 -2.18
N GLN A 93 28.24 0.57 -2.52
CA GLN A 93 26.84 0.42 -2.89
C GLN A 93 25.97 0.20 -1.64
N SER A 94 24.82 0.88 -1.60
CA SER A 94 23.82 0.71 -0.56
C SER A 94 22.68 -0.19 -1.04
N TRP A 95 21.95 -0.78 -0.09
CA TRP A 95 20.71 -1.48 -0.39
C TRP A 95 19.65 -0.48 -0.85
N SER A 96 18.87 -0.86 -1.86
CA SER A 96 17.72 -0.07 -2.30
C SER A 96 16.53 -0.99 -2.54
N PHE A 97 15.40 -0.64 -1.93
CA PHE A 97 14.16 -1.41 -2.04
C PHE A 97 13.09 -0.50 -2.61
N HIS A 98 12.36 -0.95 -3.61
CA HIS A 98 11.19 -0.21 -4.07
C HIS A 98 10.12 -0.25 -2.97
N ALA A 99 9.83 0.88 -2.34
CA ALA A 99 9.02 0.96 -1.12
C ALA A 99 7.66 0.26 -1.26
N GLY A 100 6.88 0.63 -2.28
CA GLY A 100 5.55 0.05 -2.51
C GLY A 100 5.59 -1.47 -2.66
N LYS A 101 6.40 -1.97 -3.60
CA LYS A 101 6.53 -3.43 -3.85
C LYS A 101 7.05 -4.20 -2.64
N MET A 102 7.98 -3.61 -1.88
CA MET A 102 8.49 -4.25 -0.67
C MET A 102 7.43 -4.31 0.43
N ALA A 103 6.62 -3.26 0.59
CA ALA A 103 5.49 -3.27 1.52
C ALA A 103 4.50 -4.39 1.18
N ASP A 104 4.05 -4.44 -0.09
CA ASP A 104 3.12 -5.47 -0.56
C ASP A 104 3.66 -6.89 -0.33
N PHE A 105 4.97 -7.08 -0.52
CA PHE A 105 5.64 -8.36 -0.28
C PHE A 105 5.66 -8.74 1.21
N LEU A 106 5.96 -7.79 2.10
CA LEU A 106 6.00 -8.02 3.54
C LEU A 106 4.59 -8.37 4.06
N ASP A 107 3.56 -7.68 3.59
CA ASP A 107 2.17 -7.96 3.97
C ASP A 107 1.75 -9.36 3.49
N SER A 108 2.06 -9.69 2.24
CA SER A 108 1.71 -11.00 1.64
C SER A 108 2.47 -12.17 2.28
N ASN A 109 3.69 -11.94 2.77
CA ASN A 109 4.53 -12.98 3.37
C ASN A 109 4.62 -12.86 4.89
N PHE A 110 3.77 -12.05 5.51
CA PHE A 110 3.82 -11.76 6.94
C PHE A 110 3.85 -13.03 7.78
N GLN A 111 2.95 -13.99 7.50
CA GLN A 111 2.94 -15.28 8.18
C GLN A 111 4.24 -16.06 7.98
N ASN A 112 4.81 -16.11 6.77
CA ASN A 112 6.06 -16.84 6.53
C ASN A 112 7.28 -16.20 7.20
N ILE A 113 7.25 -14.88 7.38
CA ILE A 113 8.35 -14.09 7.98
C ILE A 113 8.29 -14.14 9.50
N PHE A 114 7.08 -14.16 10.09
CA PHE A 114 6.86 -14.06 11.53
C PHE A 114 6.34 -15.34 12.20
N ALA A 115 5.96 -16.37 11.45
CA ALA A 115 5.69 -17.68 12.04
C ALA A 115 6.99 -18.24 12.62
N GLU A 116 7.11 -18.20 13.95
CA GLU A 116 8.20 -18.83 14.66
C GLU A 116 8.21 -20.32 14.31
N VAL A 117 9.31 -20.79 13.73
CA VAL A 117 9.63 -22.22 13.78
C VAL A 117 9.91 -22.52 15.24
N ASN A 118 8.88 -23.01 15.95
CA ASN A 118 9.04 -23.69 17.23
C ASN A 118 9.90 -24.95 16.97
N ASN A 119 11.21 -24.78 16.87
CA ASN A 119 12.16 -25.86 17.07
C ASN A 119 12.22 -26.08 18.58
N VAL A 120 11.22 -26.80 19.07
CA VAL A 120 11.27 -27.47 20.36
C VAL A 120 12.38 -28.52 20.23
N ALA A 121 13.55 -28.20 20.77
CA ALA A 121 14.62 -29.14 21.04
C ALA A 121 14.54 -29.56 22.50
#